data_AF-A0A9X6W2Z0-F1
#
_entry.id   AF-A0A9X6W2Z0-F1
#
_cell.length_a   1.000
_cell.length_b   1.000
_cell.length_c   1.000
_cell.angle_alpha   90.00
_cell.angle_beta   90.00
_cell.angle_gamma   90.00
#
_symmetry.space_group_name_H-M   'P 1'
#
loop_
_entity.id
_entity.type
_entity.pdbx_description
1 polymer ?
#
loop_
_entity_poly.entity_id
_entity_poly.type
_entity_poly.pdbx_seq_one_letter_code
_entity_poly.pdbx_strand_id
1 'polypeptide(L)'
;MHPTKDVKKKSKNVILKKYQKQITVDFLKDFKKNLDTTFKINNNDSLLTYENTYIHLECTIGWWEAVKTTCEKYELHDLLSYYNNLNWMKSDAFDLELSHLLITNAIIKQK
;
A
#
# COMPACT_ATOMS: atom_id res chain seq x y z
N MET A 1 12.48 -35.39 18.51
CA MET A 1 12.31 -33.99 18.08
C MET A 1 12.69 -33.90 16.62
N HIS A 2 11.72 -33.69 15.73
CA HIS A 2 12.01 -33.40 14.33
C HIS A 2 12.38 -31.92 14.18
N PRO A 3 13.44 -31.58 13.42
CA PRO A 3 13.74 -30.20 13.11
C PRO A 3 12.72 -29.70 12.08
N THR A 4 11.87 -28.75 12.47
CA THR A 4 11.04 -27.99 11.55
C THR A 4 11.96 -27.18 10.65
N LYS A 5 12.03 -27.56 9.38
CA LYS A 5 12.66 -26.74 8.34
C LYS A 5 11.86 -25.44 8.26
N ASP A 6 12.47 -24.34 8.69
CA ASP A 6 12.02 -22.99 8.35
C ASP A 6 12.04 -22.83 6.84
N VAL A 7 10.92 -23.17 6.19
CA VAL A 7 10.66 -22.80 4.81
C VAL A 7 10.43 -21.30 4.85
N LYS A 8 11.51 -20.51 4.73
CA LYS A 8 11.45 -19.14 4.23
C LYS A 8 10.86 -19.21 2.82
N LYS A 9 9.53 -19.31 2.74
CA LYS A 9 8.77 -19.09 1.52
C LYS A 9 9.11 -17.66 1.12
N LYS A 10 9.94 -17.50 0.08
CA LYS A 10 10.09 -16.21 -0.59
C LYS A 10 8.68 -15.80 -0.99
N SER A 11 8.07 -14.90 -0.22
CA SER A 11 6.79 -14.30 -0.61
C SER A 11 7.03 -13.73 -2.00
N LYS A 12 6.35 -14.28 -3.00
CA LYS A 12 6.38 -13.68 -4.33
C LYS A 12 5.67 -12.34 -4.17
N ASN A 13 6.37 -11.25 -4.43
CA ASN A 13 5.78 -9.91 -4.48
C ASN A 13 4.49 -9.98 -5.30
N VAL A 14 3.42 -9.43 -4.74
CA VAL A 14 2.13 -9.37 -5.41
C VAL A 14 2.20 -8.27 -6.45
N ILE A 15 2.74 -7.11 -6.11
CA ILE A 15 2.98 -6.05 -7.08
C ILE A 15 4.01 -6.55 -8.10
N LEU A 16 3.59 -6.75 -9.34
CA LEU A 16 4.48 -7.23 -10.40
C LEU A 16 5.64 -6.25 -10.62
N LYS A 17 6.83 -6.76 -10.93
CA LYS A 17 8.04 -5.94 -11.17
C LYS A 17 7.84 -4.79 -12.16
N LYS A 18 6.98 -4.96 -13.17
CA LYS A 18 6.67 -3.89 -14.14
C LYS A 18 5.96 -2.70 -13.50
N TYR A 19 5.12 -2.95 -12.49
CA TYR A 19 4.37 -1.93 -11.75
C TYR A 19 5.18 -1.36 -10.59
N GLN A 20 6.05 -2.15 -9.95
CA GLN A 20 6.94 -1.64 -8.90
C GLN A 20 7.81 -0.46 -9.38
N LYS A 21 8.23 -0.46 -10.65
CA LYS A 21 8.98 0.66 -11.24
C LYS A 21 8.15 1.93 -11.44
N GLN A 22 6.83 1.82 -11.50
CA GLN A 22 5.90 2.93 -11.69
C GLN A 22 5.47 3.55 -10.35
N ILE A 23 5.53 2.78 -9.26
CA ILE A 23 5.27 3.25 -7.89
C ILE A 23 6.53 3.97 -7.39
N THR A 24 6.66 5.24 -7.79
CA THR A 24 7.75 6.12 -7.36
C THR A 24 7.52 6.67 -5.96
N VAL A 25 8.55 7.31 -5.37
CA VAL A 25 8.40 8.02 -4.09
C VAL A 25 7.33 9.12 -4.17
N ASP A 26 7.24 9.83 -5.30
CA ASP A 26 6.23 10.88 -5.47
C ASP A 26 4.82 10.29 -5.57
N PHE A 27 4.66 9.18 -6.29
CA PHE A 27 3.40 8.42 -6.29
C PHE A 27 2.99 8.07 -4.85
N LEU A 28 3.91 7.56 -4.04
CA LEU A 28 3.64 7.17 -2.66
C LEU A 28 3.26 8.37 -1.77
N LYS A 29 3.89 9.54 -1.97
CA LYS A 29 3.54 10.77 -1.23
C LYS A 29 2.14 11.26 -1.59
N ASP A 30 1.79 11.27 -2.88
CA ASP A 30 0.45 11.64 -3.32
C ASP A 30 -0.60 10.62 -2.88
N PHE A 31 -0.26 9.33 -2.90
CA PHE A 31 -1.10 8.29 -2.35
C PHE A 31 -1.39 8.53 -0.87
N LYS A 32 -0.36 8.77 -0.03
CA LYS A 32 -0.54 9.13 1.39
C LYS A 32 -1.44 10.36 1.54
N LYS A 33 -1.23 11.41 0.74
CA LYS A 33 -2.06 12.62 0.79
C LYS A 33 -3.52 12.33 0.44
N ASN A 34 -3.77 11.53 -0.59
CA ASN A 34 -5.11 11.12 -0.99
C ASN A 34 -5.76 10.29 0.12
N LEU A 35 -5.01 9.36 0.72
CA LEU A 35 -5.45 8.55 1.85
C LEU A 35 -5.84 9.44 3.05
N ASP A 36 -4.96 10.35 3.47
CA ASP A 36 -5.26 11.30 4.55
C ASP A 36 -6.51 12.13 4.24
N THR A 37 -6.70 12.54 2.97
CA THR A 37 -7.84 13.35 2.55
C THR A 37 -9.14 12.55 2.60
N THR A 38 -9.14 11.34 2.02
CA THR A 38 -10.30 10.44 2.00
C THR A 38 -10.78 10.10 3.40
N PHE A 39 -9.85 9.85 4.34
CA PHE A 39 -10.16 9.53 5.73
C PHE A 39 -10.18 10.74 6.67
N LYS A 40 -10.00 11.96 6.15
CA LYS A 40 -9.96 13.21 6.92
C LYS A 40 -8.98 13.17 8.10
N ILE A 41 -7.80 12.58 7.87
CA ILE A 41 -6.73 12.45 8.86
C ILE A 41 -6.10 13.81 9.14
N ASN A 42 -6.02 14.19 10.41
CA ASN A 42 -5.38 15.43 10.83
C ASN A 42 -3.87 15.21 11.02
N ASN A 43 -3.07 15.69 10.06
CA ASN A 43 -1.61 15.54 10.05
C ASN A 43 -0.85 16.26 11.19
N ASN A 44 -1.54 17.01 12.07
CA ASN A 44 -0.94 17.62 13.25
C ASN A 44 -0.83 16.66 14.44
N ASP A 45 -1.37 15.44 14.34
CA ASP A 45 -1.31 14.45 15.41
C ASP A 45 0.02 13.68 15.38
N SER A 46 0.80 13.79 16.46
CA SER A 46 2.06 13.06 16.64
C SER A 46 1.91 11.54 16.72
N LEU A 47 0.68 11.02 16.85
CA LEU A 47 0.38 9.59 16.97
C LEU A 47 0.17 8.87 15.63
N LEU A 48 0.23 9.58 14.50
CA LEU A 48 0.08 9.01 13.16
C LEU A 48 1.25 8.10 12.80
N THR A 49 1.05 6.82 13.08
CA THR A 49 1.97 5.71 12.75
C THR A 49 1.22 4.68 11.93
N TYR A 50 1.96 3.77 11.31
CA TYR A 50 1.39 2.65 10.59
C TYR A 50 0.45 1.85 11.50
N GLU A 51 0.95 1.43 12.66
CA GLU A 51 0.25 0.57 13.61
C GLU A 51 -0.99 1.22 14.24
N ASN A 52 -0.97 2.53 14.49
CA ASN A 52 -2.08 3.21 15.15
C ASN A 52 -3.16 3.72 14.19
N THR A 53 -2.84 3.88 12.90
CA THR A 53 -3.72 4.58 11.96
C THR A 53 -3.84 3.84 10.64
N TYR A 54 -2.73 3.70 9.92
CA TYR A 54 -2.81 3.35 8.50
C TYR A 54 -3.13 1.87 8.25
N ILE A 55 -2.72 0.96 9.14
CA ILE A 55 -3.09 -0.47 9.04
C ILE A 55 -4.61 -0.69 9.06
N HIS A 56 -5.35 0.20 9.73
CA HIS A 56 -6.81 0.10 9.82
C HIS A 56 -7.54 0.62 8.56
N LEU A 57 -6.80 1.20 7.62
CA LEU A 57 -7.36 1.77 6.39
C LEU A 57 -7.20 0.81 5.19
N GLU A 58 -6.26 -0.12 5.25
CA GLU A 58 -6.02 -1.13 4.22
C GLU A 58 -7.30 -1.92 3.89
N CYS A 59 -7.42 -2.42 2.66
CA CYS A 59 -8.54 -3.25 2.20
C CYS A 59 -9.94 -2.58 2.27
N THR A 60 -10.01 -1.27 2.51
CA THR A 60 -11.27 -0.53 2.54
C THR A 60 -11.55 0.17 1.20
N ILE A 61 -12.81 0.61 1.00
CA ILE A 61 -13.16 1.38 -0.18
C ILE A 61 -12.39 2.70 -0.28
N GLY A 62 -12.13 3.38 0.85
CA GLY A 62 -11.37 4.63 0.85
C GLY A 62 -9.90 4.43 0.47
N TRP A 63 -9.32 3.27 0.81
CA TRP A 63 -7.99 2.90 0.32
C TRP A 63 -7.99 2.71 -1.20
N TRP A 64 -8.96 1.95 -1.72
CA TRP A 64 -9.12 1.78 -3.16
C TRP A 64 -9.32 3.11 -3.89
N GLU A 65 -10.12 4.02 -3.34
CA GLU A 65 -10.31 5.38 -3.89
C GLU A 65 -8.98 6.14 -3.94
N ALA A 66 -8.18 6.10 -2.87
CA ALA A 66 -6.87 6.74 -2.84
C ALA A 66 -5.90 6.14 -3.86
N VAL A 67 -5.90 4.81 -4.06
CA VAL A 67 -5.12 4.15 -5.11
C VAL A 67 -5.57 4.60 -6.49
N LYS A 68 -6.89 4.59 -6.74
CA LYS A 68 -7.50 5.02 -8.00
C LYS A 68 -7.12 6.46 -8.34
N THR A 69 -7.36 7.40 -7.44
CA THR A 69 -7.05 8.82 -7.66
C THR A 69 -5.57 9.05 -7.92
N THR A 70 -4.69 8.33 -7.23
CA THR A 70 -3.24 8.43 -7.49
C THR A 70 -2.89 7.84 -8.86
N CYS A 71 -3.44 6.68 -9.22
CA CYS A 71 -3.18 6.09 -10.54
C CYS A 71 -3.69 6.99 -11.68
N GLU A 72 -4.85 7.62 -11.53
CA GLU A 72 -5.39 8.57 -12.51
C GLU A 72 -4.48 9.79 -12.67
N LYS A 73 -3.97 10.35 -11.56
CA LYS A 73 -3.02 11.48 -11.59
C LYS A 73 -1.74 11.18 -12.39
N TYR A 74 -1.24 9.95 -12.30
CA TYR A 74 0.00 9.51 -12.94
C TYR A 74 -0.23 8.76 -14.26
N GLU A 75 -1.45 8.75 -14.78
CA GLU A 75 -1.85 8.03 -16.01
C GLU A 75 -1.51 6.52 -15.97
N LEU A 76 -1.49 5.92 -14.76
CA LEU A 76 -1.15 4.50 -14.52
C LEU A 76 -2.38 3.59 -14.64
N HIS A 77 -3.11 3.70 -15.75
CA HIS A 77 -4.35 2.94 -15.97
C HIS A 77 -4.13 1.41 -15.94
N ASP A 78 -2.98 0.94 -16.42
CA ASP A 78 -2.62 -0.48 -16.39
C ASP A 78 -2.39 -1.02 -14.98
N LEU A 79 -1.86 -0.19 -14.07
CA LEU A 79 -1.69 -0.55 -12.66
C LEU A 79 -3.03 -0.62 -11.96
N LEU A 80 -3.89 0.39 -12.17
CA LEU A 80 -5.23 0.40 -11.62
C LEU A 80 -6.07 -0.79 -12.12
N SER A 81 -6.02 -1.07 -13.42
CA SER A 81 -6.69 -2.24 -14.01
C SER A 81 -6.15 -3.54 -13.42
N TYR A 82 -4.84 -3.66 -13.25
CA TYR A 82 -4.25 -4.81 -12.58
C TYR A 82 -4.77 -4.99 -11.15
N TYR A 83 -4.76 -3.92 -10.35
CA TYR A 83 -5.25 -3.93 -8.96
C TYR A 83 -6.72 -4.34 -8.88
N ASN A 84 -7.58 -3.79 -9.73
CA ASN A 84 -9.01 -4.09 -9.78
C ASN A 84 -9.35 -5.54 -10.20
N ASN A 85 -8.43 -6.23 -10.88
CA ASN A 85 -8.61 -7.61 -11.34
C ASN A 85 -7.94 -8.63 -10.41
N LEU A 86 -7.40 -8.21 -9.27
CA LEU A 86 -6.91 -9.12 -8.25
C LEU A 86 -8.09 -9.83 -7.57
N ASN A 87 -7.89 -11.10 -7.21
CA ASN A 87 -8.80 -11.75 -6.25
C ASN A 87 -8.58 -11.14 -4.86
N TRP A 88 -9.56 -11.31 -3.96
CA TRP A 88 -9.53 -10.69 -2.64
C TRP A 88 -8.22 -10.93 -1.89
N MET A 89 -7.73 -12.18 -1.84
CA MET A 89 -6.45 -12.51 -1.17
C MET A 89 -5.24 -11.75 -1.73
N LYS A 90 -5.20 -11.55 -3.05
CA LYS A 90 -4.11 -10.80 -3.69
C LYS A 90 -4.31 -9.30 -3.56
N SER A 91 -5.55 -8.82 -3.50
CA SER A 91 -5.85 -7.42 -3.23
C SER A 91 -5.31 -7.05 -1.84
N ASP A 92 -5.64 -7.83 -0.82
CA ASP A 92 -5.17 -7.60 0.56
C ASP A 92 -3.62 -7.60 0.64
N ALA A 93 -2.98 -8.53 -0.07
CA ALA A 93 -1.53 -8.61 -0.12
C ALA A 93 -0.88 -7.50 -0.96
N PHE A 94 -1.58 -6.94 -1.96
CA PHE A 94 -1.15 -5.75 -2.68
C PHE A 94 -1.16 -4.54 -1.76
N ASP A 95 -2.22 -4.37 -0.98
CA ASP A 95 -2.38 -3.26 -0.03
C ASP A 95 -1.26 -3.29 1.02
N LEU A 96 -0.99 -4.47 1.59
CA LEU A 96 0.11 -4.68 2.52
C LEU A 96 1.48 -4.36 1.89
N GLU A 97 1.73 -4.78 0.64
CA GLU A 97 2.98 -4.46 -0.06
C GLU A 97 3.11 -2.94 -0.30
N LEU A 98 2.01 -2.25 -0.63
CA LEU A 98 2.00 -0.80 -0.80
C LEU A 98 2.23 -0.05 0.54
N SER A 99 1.66 -0.53 1.65
CA SER A 99 1.96 -0.05 3.00
C SER A 99 3.43 -0.22 3.37
N HIS A 100 4.02 -1.38 3.09
CA HIS A 100 5.44 -1.60 3.31
C HIS A 100 6.31 -0.61 2.50
N LEU A 101 5.91 -0.25 1.28
CA LEU A 101 6.60 0.76 0.48
C LEU A 101 6.51 2.15 1.14
N LEU A 102 5.36 2.53 1.71
CA LEU A 102 5.20 3.78 2.44
C LEU A 102 6.13 3.86 3.66
N ILE A 103 6.24 2.76 4.41
CA ILE A 103 7.12 2.66 5.59
C ILE A 103 8.60 2.70 5.17
N THR A 104 8.98 1.88 4.19
CA THR A 104 10.38 1.74 3.74
C THR A 104 10.93 3.05 3.18
N ASN A 105 10.06 3.88 2.57
CA ASN A 105 10.43 5.20 2.07
C ASN A 105 10.25 6.33 3.10
N ALA A 106 10.02 5.99 4.38
CA ALA A 106 9.82 6.93 5.49
C ALA A 106 8.69 7.96 5.27
N ILE A 107 7.66 7.58 4.51
CA ILE A 107 6.47 8.42 4.25
C ILE A 107 5.48 8.29 5.40
N ILE A 108 5.38 7.08 5.97
CA ILE A 108 4.65 6.80 7.22
C ILE A 108 5.65 6.24 8.22
N LYS A 109 5.53 6.65 9.49
CA LYS A 109 6.37 6.13 10.57
C LYS A 109 5.87 4.76 11.01
N GLN A 110 6.80 3.83 11.18
CA GLN A 110 6.57 2.60 11.93
C GLN A 110 6.87 2.86 13.42
N LYS A 111 6.06 2.28 14.30
CA LYS A 111 6.24 2.40 15.76
C LYS A 111 7.46 1.63 16.26
#